data_AF-A0A6S7I222-F1
#
_entry.id   AF-A0A6S7I222-F1
#
_cell.length_a   1.000
_cell.length_b   1.000
_cell.length_c   1.000
_cell.angle_alpha   90.00
_cell.angle_beta   90.00
_cell.angle_gamma   90.00
#
_symmetry.space_group_name_H-M   'P 1'
#
loop_
_entity.id
_entity.type
_entity.pdbx_description
1 polymer ?
#
loop_
_entity_poly.entity_id
_entity_poly.type
_entity_poly.pdbx_seq_one_letter_code
_entity_poly.pdbx_strand_id
1 'polypeptide(L)'
;MFLIHFSLQAICYTIFLALLSYALIYGATREDPKKYDGSADNFRLFCEILSIIFLMIYILEEMCQVVREFEVYYKDPYNYFDWIGLILTLLVIPLRFADVSEQWSVASLGYLFNFLRIFKFSCVTRTTGLYTKTLAKIIYRDISRFLVVFVIVCLGFCGAMFMALTATGMEDIFSNYGTLMLAAVRVLAEQQPVEEDYGKFNWLTILILLGYMAMVIVILLNVLIAQLSFTYSEAKNNAKLQYAIDRMSIITRLEQSTFGVNLRVKYYENGARVSETDLVKEMLEYSEERHPWESMEEKLTLVRDLMRKVIRKVSDKFD
;
A
#
# COMPACT_ATOMS: atom_id res chain seq x y z
N MET A 1 6.79 9.30 -24.88
CA MET A 1 6.57 7.96 -25.47
C MET A 1 6.36 6.88 -24.41
N PHE A 2 7.29 6.70 -23.45
CA PHE A 2 7.14 5.72 -22.35
C PHE A 2 5.85 5.87 -21.52
N LEU A 3 5.50 7.10 -21.12
CA LEU A 3 4.26 7.38 -20.37
C LEU A 3 2.98 7.03 -21.15
N ILE A 4 2.99 7.14 -22.48
CA ILE A 4 1.81 6.85 -23.32
C ILE A 4 1.60 5.33 -23.40
N HIS A 5 2.67 4.57 -23.60
CA HIS A 5 2.61 3.11 -23.61
C HIS A 5 2.19 2.54 -22.25
N PHE A 6 2.72 3.09 -21.16
CA PHE A 6 2.38 2.69 -19.80
C PHE A 6 0.93 3.07 -19.43
N SER A 7 0.46 4.24 -19.86
CA SER A 7 -0.95 4.65 -19.71
C SER A 7 -1.89 3.75 -20.49
N LEU A 8 -1.52 3.32 -21.70
CA LEU A 8 -2.32 2.38 -22.49
C LEU A 8 -2.43 1.02 -21.78
N GLN A 9 -1.33 0.51 -21.24
CA GLN A 9 -1.32 -0.74 -20.48
C GLN A 9 -2.20 -0.66 -19.23
N ALA A 10 -2.17 0.47 -18.51
CA ALA A 10 -3.03 0.70 -17.35
C ALA A 10 -4.53 0.72 -17.75
N ILE A 11 -4.88 1.35 -18.87
CA ILE A 11 -6.26 1.36 -19.39
C ILE A 11 -6.70 -0.06 -19.82
N CYS A 12 -5.85 -0.82 -20.50
CA CYS A 12 -6.14 -2.21 -20.83
C CYS A 12 -6.36 -3.05 -19.56
N TYR A 13 -5.58 -2.81 -18.50
CA TYR A 13 -5.71 -3.52 -17.23
C TYR A 13 -7.00 -3.16 -16.49
N THR A 14 -7.44 -1.89 -16.51
CA THR A 14 -8.73 -1.52 -15.91
C THR A 14 -9.92 -2.10 -16.67
N ILE A 15 -9.82 -2.21 -18.00
CA ILE A 15 -10.82 -2.91 -18.82
C ILE A 15 -10.86 -4.40 -18.44
N PHE A 16 -9.69 -5.05 -18.31
CA PHE A 16 -9.61 -6.43 -17.83
C PHE A 16 -10.28 -6.61 -16.45
N LEU A 17 -10.01 -5.72 -15.50
CA LEU A 17 -10.64 -5.75 -14.18
C LEU A 17 -12.17 -5.61 -14.26
N ALA A 18 -12.68 -4.69 -15.08
CA ALA A 18 -14.12 -4.50 -15.25
C ALA A 18 -14.80 -5.75 -15.83
N LEU A 19 -14.18 -6.39 -16.82
CA LEU A 19 -14.66 -7.64 -17.42
C LEU A 19 -14.63 -8.79 -16.40
N LEU A 20 -13.55 -8.89 -15.62
CA LEU A 20 -13.41 -9.89 -14.56
C LEU A 20 -14.44 -9.69 -13.44
N SER A 21 -14.67 -8.44 -13.00
CA SER A 21 -15.71 -8.08 -12.04
C SER A 21 -17.09 -8.51 -12.51
N TYR A 22 -17.42 -8.19 -13.77
CA TYR A 22 -18.71 -8.58 -14.34
C TYR A 22 -18.85 -10.12 -14.38
N ALA A 23 -17.82 -10.83 -14.86
CA ALA A 23 -17.82 -12.29 -14.95
C ALA A 23 -18.00 -12.98 -13.59
N LEU A 24 -17.23 -12.56 -12.56
CA LEU A 24 -17.23 -13.21 -11.26
C LEU A 24 -18.43 -12.83 -10.39
N ILE A 25 -18.79 -11.55 -10.34
CA ILE A 25 -19.91 -11.08 -9.50
C ILE A 25 -21.24 -11.57 -10.06
N TYR A 26 -21.45 -11.47 -11.38
CA TYR A 26 -22.66 -11.99 -12.02
C TYR A 26 -22.66 -13.53 -12.08
N GLY A 27 -21.48 -14.16 -12.06
CA GLY A 27 -21.37 -15.60 -11.87
C GLY A 27 -21.83 -16.05 -10.48
N ALA A 28 -21.50 -15.29 -9.43
CA ALA A 28 -21.80 -15.64 -8.04
C ALA A 28 -23.29 -15.53 -7.69
N THR A 29 -24.08 -14.78 -8.45
CA THR A 29 -25.53 -14.63 -8.24
C THR A 29 -26.36 -15.76 -8.87
N ARG A 30 -25.75 -16.71 -9.58
CA ARG A 30 -26.42 -17.82 -10.24
C ARG A 30 -26.24 -19.13 -9.47
N GLU A 31 -27.31 -19.91 -9.37
CA GLU A 31 -27.30 -21.21 -8.69
C GLU A 31 -26.42 -22.25 -9.42
N ASP A 32 -26.44 -22.24 -10.76
CA ASP A 32 -25.57 -23.06 -11.60
C ASP A 32 -24.66 -22.18 -12.48
N PRO A 33 -23.35 -22.08 -12.17
CA PRO A 33 -22.42 -21.22 -12.93
C PRO A 33 -22.14 -21.71 -14.36
N LYS A 34 -22.53 -22.94 -14.70
CA LYS A 34 -22.33 -23.56 -16.02
C LYS A 34 -23.53 -23.36 -16.97
N LYS A 35 -24.68 -22.92 -16.47
CA LYS A 35 -25.85 -22.64 -17.30
C LYS A 35 -25.78 -21.21 -17.79
N TYR A 36 -25.90 -21.05 -19.11
CA TYR A 36 -25.94 -19.75 -19.77
C TYR A 36 -27.31 -19.62 -20.45
N ASP A 37 -28.30 -19.13 -19.72
CA ASP A 37 -29.67 -18.99 -20.21
C ASP A 37 -30.10 -17.52 -20.15
N GLY A 38 -30.08 -16.87 -21.31
CA GLY A 38 -30.45 -15.47 -21.49
C GLY A 38 -29.35 -14.57 -22.06
N SER A 39 -29.74 -13.36 -22.46
CA SER A 39 -28.85 -12.37 -23.07
C SER A 39 -27.72 -11.90 -22.13
N ALA A 40 -28.02 -11.77 -20.84
CA ALA A 40 -27.03 -11.39 -19.82
C ALA A 40 -26.01 -12.51 -19.55
N ASP A 41 -26.44 -13.77 -19.57
CA ASP A 41 -25.53 -14.90 -19.40
C ASP A 41 -24.62 -15.08 -20.63
N ASN A 42 -25.12 -14.80 -21.85
CA ASN A 42 -24.28 -14.76 -23.05
C ASN A 42 -23.20 -13.67 -22.98
N PHE A 43 -23.55 -12.50 -22.42
CA PHE A 43 -22.57 -11.44 -22.19
C PHE A 43 -21.55 -11.84 -21.11
N ARG A 44 -21.96 -12.56 -20.05
CA ARG A 44 -21.04 -13.16 -19.06
C ARG A 44 -20.04 -14.09 -19.74
N LEU A 45 -20.49 -15.00 -20.60
CA LEU A 45 -19.62 -15.94 -21.33
C LEU A 45 -18.58 -15.18 -22.18
N PHE A 46 -19.00 -14.11 -22.86
CA PHE A 46 -18.08 -13.25 -23.59
C PHE A 46 -17.04 -12.59 -22.68
N CYS A 47 -17.45 -12.04 -21.53
CA CYS A 47 -16.54 -11.47 -20.53
C CYS A 47 -15.59 -12.52 -19.93
N GLU A 48 -16.05 -13.76 -19.71
CA GLU A 48 -15.21 -14.87 -19.22
C GLU A 48 -14.14 -15.24 -20.24
N ILE A 49 -14.50 -15.45 -21.51
CA ILE A 49 -13.53 -15.77 -22.57
C ILE A 49 -12.50 -14.64 -22.71
N LEU A 50 -12.97 -13.39 -22.75
CA LEU A 50 -12.09 -12.24 -22.93
C LEU A 50 -11.16 -12.04 -21.73
N SER A 51 -11.66 -12.23 -20.50
CA SER A 51 -10.82 -12.16 -19.29
C SER A 51 -9.78 -13.29 -19.22
N ILE A 52 -10.10 -14.51 -19.68
CA ILE A 52 -9.13 -15.61 -19.80
C ILE A 52 -8.04 -15.26 -20.83
N ILE A 53 -8.41 -14.68 -21.97
CA ILE A 53 -7.42 -14.26 -22.98
C ILE A 53 -6.47 -13.21 -22.38
N PHE A 54 -7.01 -12.18 -21.72
CA PHE A 54 -6.18 -11.17 -21.05
C PHE A 54 -5.31 -11.78 -19.94
N LEU A 55 -5.84 -12.71 -19.15
CA LEU A 55 -5.09 -13.41 -18.11
C LEU A 55 -3.88 -14.15 -18.70
N MET A 56 -4.07 -14.86 -19.81
CA MET A 56 -2.98 -15.56 -20.49
C MET A 56 -1.92 -14.60 -21.04
N ILE A 57 -2.34 -13.48 -21.64
CA ILE A 57 -1.41 -12.43 -22.11
C ILE A 57 -0.59 -11.90 -20.94
N TYR A 58 -1.21 -11.57 -19.80
CA TYR A 58 -0.49 -11.05 -18.64
C TYR A 58 0.47 -12.06 -18.01
N ILE A 59 0.12 -13.35 -17.98
CA ILE A 59 1.04 -14.40 -17.53
C ILE A 59 2.26 -14.47 -18.46
N LEU A 60 2.06 -14.41 -19.78
CA LEU A 60 3.17 -14.41 -20.74
C LEU A 60 4.05 -13.16 -20.60
N GLU A 61 3.45 -11.98 -20.41
CA GLU A 61 4.20 -10.74 -20.15
C GLU A 61 5.06 -10.83 -18.89
N GLU A 62 4.50 -11.32 -17.77
CA GLU A 62 5.25 -11.50 -16.53
C GLU A 62 6.35 -12.55 -16.67
N MET A 63 6.09 -13.68 -17.34
CA MET A 63 7.13 -14.67 -17.65
C MET A 63 8.28 -14.05 -18.46
N CYS A 64 7.97 -13.28 -19.50
CA CYS A 64 8.98 -12.60 -20.30
C CYS A 64 9.78 -11.59 -19.47
N GLN A 65 9.14 -10.87 -18.56
CA GLN A 65 9.78 -9.93 -17.67
C GLN A 65 10.73 -10.62 -16.67
N VAL A 66 10.31 -11.75 -16.09
CA VAL A 66 11.13 -12.57 -15.19
C VAL A 66 12.41 -13.03 -15.90
N VAL A 67 12.30 -13.51 -17.15
CA VAL A 67 13.45 -13.99 -17.92
C VAL A 67 14.41 -12.85 -18.28
N ARG A 68 13.88 -11.66 -18.61
CA ARG A 68 14.71 -10.51 -19.02
C ARG A 68 15.46 -9.86 -17.86
N GLU A 69 14.86 -9.80 -16.67
CA GLU A 69 15.33 -8.98 -15.54
C GLU A 69 15.38 -9.77 -14.22
N PHE A 70 15.80 -11.03 -14.26
CA PHE A 70 15.76 -11.97 -13.14
C PHE A 70 16.29 -11.40 -11.80
N GLU A 71 17.49 -10.82 -11.78
CA GLU A 71 18.12 -10.35 -10.52
C GLU A 71 17.41 -9.14 -9.88
N VAL A 72 16.82 -8.27 -10.69
CA VAL A 72 16.09 -7.09 -10.21
C VAL A 72 14.66 -7.47 -9.83
N TYR A 73 14.07 -8.41 -10.57
CA TYR A 73 12.69 -8.86 -10.41
C TYR A 73 12.43 -9.51 -9.05
N TYR A 74 13.35 -10.36 -8.57
CA TYR A 74 13.19 -11.07 -7.29
C TYR A 74 13.35 -10.19 -6.05
N LYS A 75 13.94 -8.99 -6.19
CA LYS A 75 14.12 -8.05 -5.07
C LYS A 75 12.86 -7.23 -4.79
N ASP A 76 11.93 -7.16 -5.74
CA ASP A 76 10.72 -6.36 -5.59
C ASP A 76 9.57 -7.21 -5.00
N PRO A 77 9.10 -6.92 -3.77
CA PRO A 77 8.02 -7.68 -3.14
C PRO A 77 6.70 -7.61 -3.93
N TYR A 78 6.46 -6.54 -4.71
CA TYR A 78 5.23 -6.39 -5.48
C TYR A 78 5.06 -7.47 -6.55
N ASN A 79 6.16 -7.98 -7.09
CA ASN A 79 6.13 -8.99 -8.13
C ASN A 79 5.61 -10.33 -7.61
N TYR A 80 5.89 -10.69 -6.36
CA TYR A 80 5.33 -11.90 -5.75
C TYR A 80 3.81 -11.79 -5.54
N PHE A 81 3.33 -10.63 -5.10
CA PHE A 81 1.90 -10.36 -4.98
C PHE A 81 1.18 -10.46 -6.32
N ASP A 82 1.84 -10.01 -7.40
CA ASP A 82 1.33 -10.09 -8.76
C ASP A 82 1.14 -11.55 -9.22
N TRP A 83 2.20 -12.37 -9.08
CA TRP A 83 2.15 -13.80 -9.40
C TRP A 83 1.07 -14.55 -8.62
N ILE A 84 0.92 -14.26 -7.33
CA ILE A 84 -0.11 -14.88 -6.49
C ILE A 84 -1.51 -14.57 -7.04
N GLY A 85 -1.78 -13.32 -7.42
CA GLY A 85 -3.07 -12.93 -8.02
C GLY A 85 -3.35 -13.64 -9.35
N LEU A 86 -2.36 -13.71 -10.23
CA LEU A 86 -2.50 -14.37 -11.53
C LEU A 86 -2.71 -15.88 -11.39
N ILE A 87 -1.95 -16.54 -10.51
CA ILE A 87 -2.06 -17.99 -10.26
C ILE A 87 -3.40 -18.33 -9.62
N LEU A 88 -3.84 -17.56 -8.62
CA LEU A 88 -5.14 -17.78 -7.98
C LEU A 88 -6.28 -17.66 -8.99
N THR A 89 -6.21 -16.68 -9.89
CA THR A 89 -7.22 -16.47 -10.93
C THR A 89 -7.20 -17.59 -11.97
N LEU A 90 -6.00 -18.05 -12.34
CA LEU A 90 -5.83 -19.21 -13.23
C LEU A 90 -6.42 -20.48 -12.62
N LEU A 91 -6.25 -20.69 -11.30
CA LEU A 91 -6.75 -21.85 -10.57
C LEU A 91 -8.28 -21.92 -10.50
N VAL A 92 -8.97 -20.78 -10.62
CA VAL A 92 -10.45 -20.75 -10.69
C VAL A 92 -10.98 -21.54 -11.89
N ILE A 93 -10.25 -21.54 -13.02
CA ILE A 93 -10.68 -22.21 -14.26
C ILE A 93 -10.79 -23.73 -14.08
N PRO A 94 -9.72 -24.48 -13.70
CA PRO A 94 -9.83 -25.92 -13.49
C PRO A 94 -10.77 -26.27 -12.33
N LEU A 95 -10.82 -25.42 -11.30
CA LEU A 95 -11.70 -25.64 -10.15
C LEU A 95 -13.19 -25.54 -10.53
N ARG A 96 -13.52 -24.71 -11.53
CA ARG A 96 -14.85 -24.63 -12.13
C ARG A 96 -15.23 -25.87 -12.94
N PHE A 97 -14.26 -26.54 -13.54
CA PHE A 97 -14.52 -27.82 -14.22
C PHE A 97 -14.74 -28.96 -13.24
N ALA A 98 -14.08 -28.91 -12.07
CA ALA A 98 -14.17 -29.91 -11.02
C ALA A 98 -15.41 -29.79 -10.10
N ASP A 99 -16.28 -28.78 -10.31
CA ASP A 99 -17.51 -28.53 -9.52
C ASP A 99 -17.29 -28.52 -8.00
N VAL A 100 -16.16 -27.98 -7.55
CA VAL A 100 -15.83 -27.88 -6.13
C VAL A 100 -16.42 -26.59 -5.54
N SER A 101 -17.09 -26.69 -4.39
CA SER A 101 -17.72 -25.55 -3.69
C SER A 101 -16.74 -24.44 -3.29
N GLU A 102 -15.47 -24.78 -3.04
CA GLU A 102 -14.39 -23.84 -2.69
C GLU A 102 -13.96 -22.92 -3.83
N GLN A 103 -14.55 -23.08 -5.03
CA GLN A 103 -14.26 -22.22 -6.17
C GLN A 103 -14.47 -20.73 -5.85
N TRP A 104 -15.55 -20.38 -5.15
CA TRP A 104 -15.87 -18.99 -4.85
C TRP A 104 -14.91 -18.37 -3.83
N SER A 105 -14.44 -19.15 -2.86
CA SER A 105 -13.39 -18.74 -1.92
C SER A 105 -12.11 -18.36 -2.66
N VAL A 106 -11.62 -19.25 -3.53
CA VAL A 106 -10.41 -19.02 -4.34
C VAL A 106 -10.60 -17.85 -5.31
N ALA A 107 -11.77 -17.77 -5.95
CA ALA A 107 -12.10 -16.69 -6.88
C ALA A 107 -12.16 -15.32 -6.19
N SER A 108 -12.72 -15.24 -4.97
CA SER A 108 -12.75 -13.99 -4.20
C SER A 108 -11.35 -13.51 -3.85
N LEU A 109 -10.45 -14.43 -3.48
CA LEU A 109 -9.08 -14.10 -3.14
C LEU A 109 -8.29 -13.66 -4.38
N GLY A 110 -8.40 -14.40 -5.49
CA GLY A 110 -7.79 -14.02 -6.77
C GLY A 110 -8.29 -12.67 -7.30
N TYR A 111 -9.59 -12.41 -7.15
CA TYR A 111 -10.20 -11.12 -7.49
C TYR A 111 -9.60 -9.96 -6.68
N LEU A 112 -9.48 -10.12 -5.36
CA LEU A 112 -8.87 -9.10 -4.50
C LEU A 112 -7.43 -8.80 -4.91
N PHE A 113 -6.61 -9.83 -5.14
CA PHE A 113 -5.21 -9.63 -5.54
C PHE A 113 -5.07 -8.98 -6.91
N ASN A 114 -5.94 -9.30 -7.88
CA ASN A 114 -5.96 -8.59 -9.17
C ASN A 114 -6.30 -7.10 -9.01
N PHE A 115 -7.20 -6.75 -8.10
CA PHE A 115 -7.46 -5.35 -7.78
C PHE A 115 -6.26 -4.68 -7.12
N LEU A 116 -5.55 -5.35 -6.21
CA LEU A 116 -4.33 -4.81 -5.60
C LEU A 116 -3.21 -4.59 -6.65
N ARG A 117 -3.15 -5.39 -7.71
CA ARG A 117 -2.18 -5.20 -8.81
C ARG A 117 -2.32 -3.83 -9.49
N ILE A 118 -3.50 -3.18 -9.43
CA ILE A 118 -3.65 -1.82 -9.99
C ILE A 118 -2.67 -0.82 -9.35
N PHE A 119 -2.25 -1.07 -8.10
CA PHE A 119 -1.27 -0.24 -7.42
C PHE A 119 0.12 -0.31 -8.08
N LYS A 120 0.45 -1.34 -8.88
CA LYS A 120 1.67 -1.37 -9.72
C LYS A 120 1.65 -0.23 -10.75
N PHE A 121 0.47 0.04 -11.32
CA PHE A 121 0.26 1.13 -12.26
C PHE A 121 0.04 2.50 -11.57
N SER A 122 0.02 2.57 -10.24
CA SER A 122 -0.03 3.85 -9.53
C SER A 122 1.17 4.76 -9.88
N CYS A 123 2.29 4.18 -10.32
CA CYS A 123 3.46 4.89 -10.80
C CYS A 123 3.24 5.67 -12.11
N VAL A 124 2.09 5.51 -12.80
CA VAL A 124 1.74 6.30 -14.00
C VAL A 124 1.68 7.78 -13.65
N THR A 125 1.12 8.12 -12.48
CA THR A 125 0.99 9.49 -12.02
C THR A 125 2.06 9.76 -10.97
N ARG A 126 2.87 10.79 -11.20
CA ARG A 126 3.98 11.21 -10.33
C ARG A 126 3.58 11.37 -8.85
N THR A 127 2.39 11.90 -8.60
CA THR A 127 1.85 12.07 -7.25
C THR A 127 1.44 10.72 -6.66
N THR A 128 0.63 9.94 -7.36
CA THR A 128 0.11 8.65 -6.88
C THR A 128 1.21 7.60 -6.67
N GLY A 129 2.20 7.51 -7.56
CA GLY A 129 3.32 6.56 -7.44
C GLY A 129 4.26 6.86 -6.27
N LEU A 130 4.40 8.14 -5.94
CA LEU A 130 5.14 8.58 -4.78
C LEU A 130 4.40 8.19 -3.49
N TYR A 131 3.08 8.39 -3.45
CA TYR A 131 2.23 8.00 -2.33
C TYR A 131 2.20 6.48 -2.09
N THR A 132 2.15 5.65 -3.14
CA THR A 132 2.13 4.19 -2.96
C THR A 132 3.46 3.65 -2.47
N LYS A 133 4.59 4.17 -2.96
CA LYS A 133 5.93 3.80 -2.46
C LYS A 133 6.15 4.24 -1.01
N THR A 134 5.71 5.44 -0.63
CA THR A 134 5.83 5.89 0.76
C THR A 134 4.92 5.07 1.68
N LEU A 135 3.67 4.84 1.29
CA LEU A 135 2.72 4.01 2.03
C LEU A 135 3.26 2.60 2.25
N ALA A 136 3.78 1.94 1.22
CA ALA A 136 4.31 0.59 1.36
C ALA A 136 5.55 0.52 2.25
N LYS A 137 6.43 1.53 2.18
CA LYS A 137 7.58 1.64 3.09
C LYS A 137 7.13 1.79 4.55
N ILE A 138 6.11 2.61 4.81
CA ILE A 138 5.53 2.81 6.15
C ILE A 138 4.90 1.51 6.66
N ILE A 139 4.06 0.87 5.83
CA ILE A 139 3.44 -0.42 6.16
C ILE A 139 4.52 -1.45 6.52
N TYR A 140 5.51 -1.63 5.65
CA TYR A 140 6.52 -2.65 5.89
C TYR A 140 7.38 -2.36 7.12
N ARG A 141 7.74 -1.11 7.39
CA ARG A 141 8.66 -0.75 8.48
C ARG A 141 7.97 -0.67 9.83
N ASP A 142 6.82 -0.01 9.89
CA ASP A 142 6.23 0.39 11.18
C ASP A 142 5.14 -0.60 11.60
N ILE A 143 4.29 -1.05 10.67
CA ILE A 143 3.25 -2.04 10.99
C ILE A 143 3.88 -3.39 11.38
N SER A 144 4.97 -3.82 10.72
CA SER A 144 5.62 -5.10 11.08
C SER A 144 6.22 -5.08 12.49
N ARG A 145 6.86 -3.98 12.89
CA ARG A 145 7.42 -3.82 14.25
C ARG A 145 6.33 -3.76 15.30
N PHE A 146 5.26 -3.03 15.01
CA PHE A 146 4.10 -2.98 15.88
C PHE A 146 3.42 -4.34 16.01
N LEU A 147 3.29 -5.08 14.91
CA LEU A 147 2.65 -6.40 14.87
C LEU A 147 3.34 -7.38 15.83
N VAL A 148 4.67 -7.35 15.94
CA VAL A 148 5.40 -8.20 16.89
C VAL A 148 5.01 -7.90 18.33
N VAL A 149 5.01 -6.61 18.72
CA VAL A 149 4.61 -6.18 20.07
C VAL A 149 3.15 -6.53 20.32
N PHE A 150 2.29 -6.28 19.33
CA PHE A 150 0.86 -6.58 19.39
C PHE A 150 0.60 -8.07 19.61
N VAL A 151 1.26 -8.97 18.88
CA VAL A 151 1.06 -10.42 19.02
C VAL A 151 1.49 -10.89 20.42
N ILE A 152 2.61 -10.40 20.95
CA ILE A 152 3.08 -10.77 22.30
C ILE A 152 2.06 -10.35 23.36
N VAL A 153 1.58 -9.12 23.29
CA VAL A 153 0.58 -8.59 24.22
C VAL A 153 -0.75 -9.34 24.06
N CYS A 154 -1.24 -9.49 22.83
CA CYS A 154 -2.50 -10.16 22.52
C CYS A 154 -2.51 -11.61 23.02
N LEU A 155 -1.45 -12.39 22.76
CA LEU A 155 -1.34 -13.77 23.24
C LEU A 155 -1.30 -13.84 24.77
N GLY A 156 -0.53 -12.97 25.42
CA GLY A 156 -0.43 -12.92 26.89
C GLY A 156 -1.77 -12.60 27.56
N PHE A 157 -2.49 -11.60 27.04
CA PHE A 157 -3.79 -11.21 27.58
C PHE A 157 -4.90 -12.21 27.25
N CYS A 158 -4.98 -12.71 26.02
CA CYS A 158 -5.93 -13.76 25.65
C CYS A 158 -5.70 -15.03 26.48
N GLY A 159 -4.43 -15.39 26.73
CA GLY A 159 -4.06 -16.52 27.59
C GLY A 159 -4.50 -16.31 29.04
N ALA A 160 -4.24 -15.13 29.61
CA ALA A 160 -4.66 -14.79 30.97
C ALA A 160 -6.20 -14.80 31.12
N MET A 161 -6.91 -14.23 30.14
CA MET A 161 -8.37 -14.23 30.11
C MET A 161 -8.94 -15.65 30.00
N PHE A 162 -8.40 -16.49 29.11
CA PHE A 162 -8.85 -17.87 28.96
C PHE A 162 -8.70 -18.66 30.28
N MET A 163 -7.54 -18.55 30.94
CA MET A 163 -7.32 -19.19 32.24
C MET A 163 -8.24 -18.64 33.34
N ALA A 164 -8.52 -17.33 33.34
CA ALA A 164 -9.44 -16.72 34.30
C ALA A 164 -10.88 -17.23 34.08
N LEU A 165 -11.32 -17.41 32.83
CA LEU A 165 -12.64 -17.92 32.48
C LEU A 165 -12.80 -19.40 32.82
N THR A 166 -11.81 -20.24 32.53
CA THR A 166 -11.78 -21.65 32.94
C THR A 166 -11.81 -21.78 34.47
N ALA A 167 -11.07 -20.94 35.20
CA ALA A 167 -11.11 -20.93 36.67
C ALA A 167 -12.51 -20.59 37.24
N THR A 168 -13.34 -19.87 36.48
CA THR A 168 -14.73 -19.53 36.85
C THR A 168 -15.77 -20.55 36.38
N GLY A 169 -15.38 -21.57 35.61
CA GLY A 169 -16.32 -22.52 35.01
C GLY A 169 -17.22 -21.91 33.93
N MET A 170 -16.82 -20.77 33.34
CA MET A 170 -17.57 -20.07 32.28
C MET A 170 -16.98 -20.32 30.89
N GLU A 171 -16.63 -21.57 30.62
CA GLU A 171 -16.04 -21.98 29.34
C GLU A 171 -17.03 -21.83 28.16
N ASP A 172 -18.33 -21.82 28.44
CA ASP A 172 -19.38 -21.71 27.42
C ASP A 172 -19.46 -20.33 26.75
N ILE A 173 -18.91 -19.27 27.36
CA ILE A 173 -18.95 -17.90 26.79
C ILE A 173 -18.05 -17.80 25.56
N PHE A 174 -16.90 -18.47 25.58
CA PHE A 174 -15.96 -18.53 24.46
C PHE A 174 -15.60 -19.97 24.18
N SER A 175 -16.32 -20.60 23.23
CA SER A 175 -16.20 -22.05 22.96
C SER A 175 -14.78 -22.54 22.71
N ASN A 176 -13.90 -21.67 22.18
CA ASN A 176 -12.50 -21.97 21.93
C ASN A 176 -11.60 -20.77 22.23
N TYR A 177 -10.31 -21.05 22.50
CA TYR A 177 -9.28 -20.02 22.57
C TYR A 177 -9.22 -19.17 21.29
N GLY A 178 -9.46 -19.78 20.12
CA GLY A 178 -9.51 -19.07 18.85
C GLY A 178 -10.64 -18.04 18.74
N THR A 179 -11.82 -18.34 19.30
CA THR A 179 -12.95 -17.39 19.30
C THR A 179 -12.68 -16.22 20.25
N LEU A 180 -12.00 -16.48 21.37
CA LEU A 180 -11.54 -15.43 22.28
C LEU A 180 -10.50 -14.52 21.61
N MET A 181 -9.54 -15.08 20.88
CA MET A 181 -8.53 -14.29 20.17
C MET A 181 -9.15 -13.46 19.03
N LEU A 182 -10.14 -14.00 18.32
CA LEU A 182 -10.89 -13.24 17.31
C LEU A 182 -11.68 -12.10 17.95
N ALA A 183 -12.33 -12.35 19.09
CA ALA A 183 -13.01 -11.32 19.86
C ALA A 183 -12.04 -10.23 20.34
N ALA A 184 -10.84 -10.61 20.78
CA ALA A 184 -9.79 -9.69 21.19
C ALA A 184 -9.33 -8.75 20.05
N VAL A 185 -9.14 -9.29 18.84
CA VAL A 185 -8.83 -8.49 17.64
C VAL A 185 -10.01 -7.61 17.23
N ARG A 186 -11.24 -8.14 17.31
CA ARG A 186 -12.47 -7.40 17.01
C ARG A 186 -12.64 -6.20 17.93
N VAL A 187 -12.36 -6.35 19.22
CA VAL A 187 -12.40 -5.28 20.22
C VAL A 187 -11.41 -4.17 19.92
N LEU A 188 -10.22 -4.49 19.42
CA LEU A 188 -9.27 -3.49 18.95
C LEU A 188 -9.80 -2.73 17.72
N ALA A 189 -10.43 -3.43 16.77
CA ALA A 189 -10.89 -2.85 15.52
C ALA A 189 -12.19 -2.03 15.65
N GLU A 190 -13.17 -2.55 16.40
CA GLU A 190 -14.50 -1.95 16.59
C GLU A 190 -14.55 -0.99 17.79
N GLN A 191 -13.52 -1.00 18.65
CA GLN A 191 -13.47 -0.24 19.91
C GLN A 191 -14.68 -0.51 20.84
N GLN A 192 -15.34 -1.64 20.66
CA GLN A 192 -16.50 -2.04 21.45
C GLN A 192 -16.09 -2.98 22.61
N PRO A 193 -16.85 -2.96 23.72
CA PRO A 193 -16.65 -3.88 24.82
C PRO A 193 -16.77 -5.34 24.37
N VAL A 194 -15.94 -6.22 24.95
CA VAL A 194 -15.95 -7.67 24.68
C VAL A 194 -17.32 -8.28 24.96
N GLU A 195 -18.00 -7.79 26.00
CA GLU A 195 -19.36 -8.21 26.37
C GLU A 195 -20.07 -7.08 27.11
N GLU A 196 -21.39 -6.96 26.96
CA GLU A 196 -22.17 -5.89 27.59
C GLU A 196 -22.52 -6.18 29.06
N ASP A 197 -22.57 -7.46 29.44
CA ASP A 197 -22.99 -7.89 30.77
C ASP A 197 -21.81 -8.40 31.61
N TYR A 198 -21.10 -7.46 32.22
CA TYR A 198 -19.95 -7.76 33.08
C TYR A 198 -20.31 -8.39 34.42
N GLY A 199 -21.61 -8.46 34.77
CA GLY A 199 -22.08 -8.94 36.07
C GLY A 199 -21.88 -10.43 36.31
N LYS A 200 -21.57 -11.20 35.25
CA LYS A 200 -21.35 -12.65 35.32
C LYS A 200 -19.90 -13.03 35.65
N PHE A 201 -18.97 -12.09 35.55
CA PHE A 201 -17.53 -12.37 35.68
C PHE A 201 -17.02 -12.20 37.11
N ASN A 202 -16.04 -13.04 37.48
CA ASN A 202 -15.27 -12.81 38.70
C ASN A 202 -14.50 -11.48 38.60
N TRP A 203 -14.30 -10.84 39.75
CA TRP A 203 -13.50 -9.63 39.90
C TRP A 203 -12.17 -9.68 39.14
N LEU A 204 -11.47 -10.82 39.18
CA LEU A 204 -10.18 -10.99 38.52
C LEU A 204 -10.30 -10.91 36.99
N THR A 205 -11.34 -11.53 36.42
CA THR A 205 -11.63 -11.46 34.98
C THR A 205 -12.01 -10.04 34.58
N ILE A 206 -12.82 -9.34 35.38
CA ILE A 206 -13.17 -7.93 35.16
C ILE A 206 -11.92 -7.04 35.16
N LEU A 207 -11.00 -7.27 36.10
CA LEU A 207 -9.76 -6.51 36.21
C LEU A 207 -8.82 -6.77 35.02
N ILE A 208 -8.66 -8.02 34.59
CA ILE A 208 -7.86 -8.36 33.40
C ILE A 208 -8.49 -7.74 32.15
N LEU A 209 -9.81 -7.77 32.03
CA LEU A 209 -10.54 -7.21 30.89
C LEU A 209 -10.42 -5.67 30.85
N LEU A 210 -10.56 -4.99 31.99
CA LEU A 210 -10.38 -3.54 32.08
C LEU A 210 -8.93 -3.14 31.74
N GLY A 211 -7.95 -3.90 32.24
CA GLY A 211 -6.54 -3.72 31.89
C GLY A 211 -6.27 -3.95 30.40
N TYR A 212 -6.88 -4.98 29.81
CA TYR A 212 -6.80 -5.28 28.38
C TYR A 212 -7.36 -4.13 27.54
N MET A 213 -8.58 -3.68 27.83
CA MET A 213 -9.23 -2.57 27.12
C MET A 213 -8.39 -1.29 27.21
N ALA A 214 -7.88 -0.95 28.40
CA ALA A 214 -7.04 0.23 28.59
C ALA A 214 -5.70 0.14 27.83
N MET A 215 -4.99 -0.99 27.92
CA MET A 215 -3.70 -1.15 27.24
C MET A 215 -3.85 -1.24 25.72
N VAL A 216 -4.80 -2.03 25.22
CA VAL A 216 -4.93 -2.31 23.80
C VAL A 216 -5.58 -1.16 23.04
N ILE A 217 -6.64 -0.56 23.58
CA ILE A 217 -7.36 0.52 22.89
C ILE A 217 -6.66 1.87 23.13
N VAL A 218 -6.29 2.19 24.37
CA VAL A 218 -5.81 3.53 24.71
C VAL A 218 -4.31 3.69 24.47
N ILE A 219 -3.49 2.66 24.65
CA ILE A 219 -2.03 2.80 24.53
C ILE A 219 -1.54 2.29 23.17
N LEU A 220 -1.85 1.04 22.80
CA LEU A 220 -1.29 0.45 21.57
C LEU A 220 -1.78 1.16 20.31
N LEU A 221 -3.07 1.44 20.17
CA LEU A 221 -3.60 2.10 18.98
C LEU A 221 -3.12 3.56 18.86
N ASN A 222 -3.11 4.31 19.97
CA ASN A 222 -2.66 5.70 19.97
C ASN A 222 -1.16 5.81 19.66
N VAL A 223 -0.33 4.90 20.18
CA VAL A 223 1.10 4.84 19.83
C VAL A 223 1.30 4.44 18.37
N LEU A 224 0.53 3.47 17.85
CA LEU A 224 0.61 3.09 16.44
C LEU A 224 0.25 4.26 15.52
N ILE A 225 -0.85 4.96 15.79
CA ILE A 225 -1.26 6.14 15.00
C ILE A 225 -0.19 7.23 15.08
N ALA A 226 0.40 7.47 16.25
CA ALA A 226 1.48 8.44 16.41
C ALA A 226 2.72 8.07 15.59
N GLN A 227 3.13 6.80 15.60
CA GLN A 227 4.25 6.30 14.81
C GLN A 227 3.97 6.40 13.30
N LEU A 228 2.79 5.94 12.85
CA LEU A 228 2.38 6.04 11.45
C LEU A 228 2.32 7.49 10.98
N SER A 229 1.80 8.40 11.81
CA SER A 229 1.73 9.83 11.49
C SER A 229 3.12 10.47 11.37
N PHE A 230 4.02 10.16 12.30
CA PHE A 230 5.40 10.64 12.27
C PHE A 230 6.12 10.14 11.02
N THR A 231 6.09 8.84 10.74
CA THR A 231 6.79 8.26 9.60
C THR A 231 6.12 8.61 8.27
N TYR A 232 4.80 8.83 8.25
CA TYR A 232 4.11 9.39 7.09
C TYR A 232 4.58 10.79 6.76
N SER A 233 4.69 11.68 7.77
CA SER A 233 5.20 13.03 7.58
C SER A 233 6.66 13.02 7.10
N GLU A 234 7.50 12.18 7.71
CA GLU A 234 8.90 11.99 7.30
C GLU A 234 9.01 11.45 5.87
N ALA A 235 8.23 10.41 5.53
CA ALA A 235 8.22 9.81 4.21
C ALA A 235 7.72 10.79 3.15
N LYS A 236 6.66 11.56 3.42
CA LYS A 236 6.16 12.62 2.53
C LYS A 236 7.25 13.67 2.27
N ASN A 237 7.99 14.08 3.29
CA ASN A 237 9.06 15.06 3.14
C ASN A 237 10.24 14.51 2.32
N ASN A 238 10.68 13.28 2.61
CA ASN A 238 11.74 12.61 1.86
C ASN A 238 11.36 12.34 0.40
N ALA A 239 10.10 12.06 0.15
CA ALA A 239 9.56 11.79 -1.17
C ALA A 239 9.55 13.04 -2.06
N LYS A 240 9.28 14.23 -1.49
CA LYS A 240 9.47 15.51 -2.20
C LYS A 240 10.92 15.74 -2.60
N LEU A 241 11.86 15.42 -1.72
CA LEU A 241 13.30 15.52 -1.99
C LEU A 241 13.72 14.55 -3.10
N GLN A 242 13.30 13.28 -3.02
CA GLN A 242 13.55 12.28 -4.06
C GLN A 242 12.95 12.71 -5.40
N TYR A 243 11.74 13.26 -5.38
CA TYR A 243 11.12 13.78 -6.59
C TYR A 243 11.91 14.95 -7.21
N ALA A 244 12.40 15.89 -6.41
CA ALA A 244 13.26 16.97 -6.89
C ALA A 244 14.56 16.43 -7.51
N ILE A 245 15.19 15.43 -6.87
CA ILE A 245 16.39 14.76 -7.37
C ILE A 245 16.12 14.04 -8.69
N ASP A 246 15.03 13.28 -8.78
CA ASP A 246 14.64 12.55 -10.00
C ASP A 246 14.35 13.52 -11.15
N ARG A 247 13.64 14.63 -10.88
CA ARG A 247 13.40 15.67 -11.87
C ARG A 247 14.72 16.30 -12.35
N MET A 248 15.63 16.64 -11.43
CA MET A 248 16.94 17.19 -11.78
C MET A 248 17.78 16.20 -12.61
N SER A 249 17.74 14.91 -12.26
CA SER A 249 18.41 13.84 -13.00
C SER A 249 17.83 13.68 -14.41
N ILE A 250 16.51 13.63 -14.54
CA ILE A 250 15.82 13.52 -15.84
C ILE A 250 16.12 14.74 -16.72
N ILE A 251 16.07 15.95 -16.16
CA ILE A 251 16.41 17.19 -16.89
C ILE A 251 17.86 17.15 -17.35
N THR A 252 18.80 16.79 -16.47
CA THR A 252 20.23 16.70 -16.81
C THR A 252 20.47 15.67 -17.92
N ARG A 253 19.80 14.51 -17.87
CA ARG A 253 19.89 13.48 -18.92
C ARG A 253 19.27 13.93 -20.24
N LEU A 254 18.20 14.73 -20.19
CA LEU A 254 17.60 15.34 -21.38
C LEU A 254 18.49 16.42 -21.99
N GLU A 255 19.15 17.23 -21.17
CA GLU A 255 20.10 18.26 -21.60
C GLU A 255 21.37 17.66 -22.22
N GLN A 256 21.87 16.55 -21.66
CA GLN A 256 23.04 15.82 -22.18
C GLN A 256 22.71 14.89 -23.37
N SER A 257 21.43 14.73 -23.72
CA SER A 257 21.01 13.89 -24.84
C SER A 257 21.35 14.54 -26.18
N THR A 258 21.78 13.71 -27.14
CA THR A 258 22.30 14.06 -28.48
C THR A 258 21.37 14.95 -29.32
N PHE A 259 20.11 15.15 -28.91
CA PHE A 259 19.13 16.03 -29.56
C PHE A 259 19.29 17.53 -29.22
N GLY A 260 20.37 17.94 -28.55
CA GLY A 260 20.92 19.30 -28.69
C GLY A 260 20.14 20.43 -28.03
N VAL A 261 19.28 20.15 -27.05
CA VAL A 261 18.56 21.20 -26.32
C VAL A 261 19.35 21.65 -25.08
N ASN A 262 20.49 22.29 -25.32
CA ASN A 262 21.32 22.91 -24.28
C ASN A 262 20.69 24.23 -23.78
N LEU A 263 19.53 24.14 -23.12
CA LEU A 263 18.84 25.30 -22.52
C LEU A 263 19.69 25.98 -21.45
N ARG A 264 20.51 25.19 -20.72
CA ARG A 264 21.47 25.73 -19.75
C ARG A 264 22.40 26.76 -20.38
N VAL A 265 22.94 26.51 -21.57
CA VAL A 265 23.85 27.46 -22.26
C VAL A 265 23.09 28.67 -22.81
N LYS A 266 21.82 28.51 -23.18
CA LYS A 266 20.99 29.60 -23.72
C LYS A 266 20.59 30.65 -22.66
N TYR A 267 20.40 30.22 -21.41
CA TYR A 267 20.05 31.09 -20.28
C TYR A 267 21.21 31.31 -19.29
N TYR A 268 22.40 30.81 -19.60
CA TYR A 268 23.59 31.05 -18.79
C TYR A 268 24.18 32.42 -19.12
N GLU A 269 23.93 33.38 -18.25
CA GLU A 269 24.62 34.66 -18.28
C GLU A 269 25.92 34.57 -17.47
N ASN A 270 27.05 34.68 -18.17
CA ASN A 270 28.37 34.70 -17.55
C ASN A 270 28.47 35.87 -16.56
N GLY A 271 28.67 35.57 -15.28
CA GLY A 271 28.82 36.58 -14.22
C GLY A 271 27.50 37.10 -13.61
N ALA A 272 26.34 36.57 -14.00
CA ALA A 272 25.07 36.89 -13.36
C ALA A 272 25.05 36.32 -11.93
N ARG A 273 25.10 37.21 -10.93
CA ARG A 273 24.83 36.85 -9.54
C ARG A 273 23.32 36.91 -9.35
N VAL A 274 22.68 35.75 -9.28
CA VAL A 274 21.31 35.66 -8.75
C VAL A 274 21.37 36.10 -7.29
N SER A 275 20.59 37.12 -6.93
CA SER A 275 20.53 37.59 -5.54
C SER A 275 20.00 36.46 -4.64
N GLU A 276 20.45 36.37 -3.38
CA GLU A 276 19.92 35.36 -2.45
C GLU A 276 18.39 35.39 -2.39
N THR A 277 17.80 36.59 -2.50
CA THR A 277 16.36 36.81 -2.51
C THR A 277 15.67 36.25 -3.75
N ASP A 278 16.28 36.38 -4.94
CA ASP A 278 15.71 35.85 -6.19
C ASP A 278 15.86 34.33 -6.28
N LEU A 279 17.00 33.78 -5.84
CA LEU A 279 17.22 32.34 -5.77
C LEU A 279 16.21 31.67 -4.82
N VAL A 280 15.99 32.30 -3.67
CA VAL A 280 15.02 31.85 -2.68
C VAL A 280 13.60 31.98 -3.24
N LYS A 281 13.28 33.08 -3.93
CA LYS A 281 11.97 33.27 -4.56
C LYS A 281 11.69 32.21 -5.62
N GLU A 282 12.67 31.87 -6.44
CA GLU A 282 12.57 30.82 -7.46
C GLU A 282 12.44 29.43 -6.84
N MET A 283 13.25 29.10 -5.81
CA MET A 283 13.10 27.85 -5.05
C MET A 283 11.73 27.74 -4.36
N LEU A 284 11.17 28.86 -3.91
CA LEU A 284 9.86 28.93 -3.25
C LEU A 284 8.70 28.86 -4.25
N GLU A 285 8.85 29.43 -5.44
CA GLU A 285 7.87 29.38 -6.53
C GLU A 285 7.67 27.93 -7.03
N TYR A 286 8.70 27.09 -6.91
CA TYR A 286 8.60 25.65 -7.16
C TYR A 286 8.20 24.80 -5.93
N SER A 287 8.07 25.39 -4.74
CA SER A 287 7.57 24.70 -3.55
C SER A 287 6.04 24.82 -3.50
N GLU A 288 5.33 23.81 -4.01
CA GLU A 288 3.85 23.77 -4.09
C GLU A 288 3.12 23.86 -2.72
N GLU A 289 3.83 23.89 -1.59
CA GLU A 289 3.25 24.05 -0.25
C GLU A 289 3.60 25.42 0.35
N ARG A 290 2.78 26.43 0.05
CA ARG A 290 2.59 27.58 0.95
C ARG A 290 1.67 27.12 2.08
N HIS A 291 2.21 26.92 3.29
CA HIS A 291 1.39 27.02 4.48
C HIS A 291 1.01 28.51 4.66
N PRO A 292 -0.27 28.86 4.88
CA PRO A 292 -0.72 30.27 4.93
C PRO A 292 -0.05 31.12 6.03
N TRP A 293 0.64 30.49 6.97
CA TRP A 293 1.15 31.09 8.21
C TRP A 293 2.66 30.94 8.39
N GLU A 294 3.38 30.44 7.39
CA GLU A 294 4.82 30.25 7.50
C GLU A 294 5.54 31.53 7.05
N SER A 295 6.29 32.14 7.97
CA SER A 295 7.02 33.37 7.68
C SER A 295 8.11 33.11 6.64
N MET A 296 8.22 34.00 5.66
CA MET A 296 9.28 33.98 4.65
C MET A 296 10.68 33.87 5.29
N GLU A 297 10.85 34.49 6.46
CA GLU A 297 12.06 34.50 7.28
C GLU A 297 12.44 33.09 7.79
N GLU A 298 11.45 32.30 8.21
CA GLU A 298 11.65 30.94 8.76
C GLU A 298 12.05 29.94 7.68
N LYS A 299 11.48 30.04 6.47
CA LYS A 299 11.96 29.25 5.33
C LYS A 299 13.35 29.69 4.88
N LEU A 300 13.64 30.99 4.92
CA LEU A 300 14.97 31.53 4.60
C LEU A 300 16.04 30.96 5.53
N THR A 301 15.79 30.92 6.83
CA THR A 301 16.73 30.35 7.80
C THR A 301 16.90 28.85 7.59
N LEU A 302 15.81 28.11 7.34
CA LEU A 302 15.85 26.66 7.08
C LEU A 302 16.63 26.31 5.80
N VAL A 303 16.41 27.04 4.72
CA VAL A 303 17.14 26.87 3.45
C VAL A 303 18.63 27.21 3.64
N ARG A 304 18.94 28.28 4.38
CA ARG A 304 20.31 28.70 4.69
C ARG A 304 21.04 27.66 5.55
N ASP A 305 20.35 27.03 6.49
CA ASP A 305 20.90 25.94 7.30
C ASP A 305 21.10 24.63 6.51
N LEU A 306 20.20 24.30 5.59
CA LEU A 306 20.36 23.15 4.68
C LEU A 306 21.54 23.36 3.73
N MET A 307 21.68 24.54 3.13
CA MET A 307 22.84 24.88 2.29
C MET A 307 24.14 24.79 3.08
N ARG A 308 24.17 25.32 4.32
CA ARG A 308 25.36 25.27 5.18
C ARG A 308 25.75 23.82 5.53
N LYS A 309 24.77 22.94 5.77
CA LYS A 309 25.02 21.50 6.00
C LYS A 309 25.58 20.80 4.76
N VAL A 310 25.04 21.09 3.58
CA VAL A 310 25.53 20.51 2.32
C VAL A 310 26.96 20.97 2.02
N ILE A 311 27.25 22.27 2.16
CA ILE A 311 28.60 22.83 1.92
C ILE A 311 29.63 22.22 2.87
N ARG A 312 29.31 22.08 4.16
CA ARG A 312 30.20 21.40 5.13
C ARG A 312 30.46 19.95 4.75
N LYS A 313 29.40 19.21 4.38
CA LYS A 313 29.49 17.79 4.00
C LYS A 313 30.26 17.57 2.68
N VAL A 314 30.32 18.58 1.82
CA VAL A 314 31.15 18.58 0.62
C VAL A 314 32.60 18.89 0.99
N SER A 315 32.85 19.87 1.86
CA SER A 315 34.20 20.21 2.36
C SER A 315 34.88 19.03 3.06
N ASP A 316 34.16 18.33 3.95
CA ASP A 316 34.67 17.17 4.69
C ASP A 316 34.96 15.94 3.81
N LYS A 317 34.55 15.97 2.53
CA LYS A 317 34.76 14.88 1.57
C LYS A 317 35.96 15.12 0.65
N PHE A 318 36.56 16.30 0.74
CA PHE A 318 37.72 16.73 -0.06
C PHE A 318 38.99 16.98 0.77
N ASP A 319 38.93 16.73 2.08
CA ASP A 319 40.08 16.51 2.98
C ASP A 319 40.22 14.99 3.27
#